data_AF-A0A419QLW6-F1
#
_entry.id   AF-A0A419QLW6-F1
#
_cell.length_a   1.000
_cell.length_b   1.000
_cell.length_c   1.000
_cell.angle_alpha   90.00
_cell.angle_beta   90.00
_cell.angle_gamma   90.00
#
_symmetry.space_group_name_H-M   'P 1'
#
loop_
_entity.id
_entity.type
_entity.pdbx_description
1 polymer ?
#
loop_
_entity_poly.entity_id
_entity_poly.type
_entity_poly.pdbx_seq_one_letter_code
_entity_poly.pdbx_strand_id
1 'polypeptide(L)' 'MGKPNPHKILLFLWFGFLLALNYIIPYTVLKDYNKLLGVYIFWPILTIVVALSCFILVNRWGKISG' A
#
# COMPACT_ATOMS: atom_id res chain seq x y z
N MET A 1 -24.67 -15.16 -8.67
CA MET A 1 -23.56 -14.20 -8.84
C MET A 1 -23.57 -13.21 -7.66
N GLY A 2 -22.69 -13.39 -6.68
CA GLY A 2 -22.61 -12.49 -5.53
C GLY A 2 -22.08 -11.13 -5.96
N LYS A 3 -22.79 -10.04 -5.64
CA LYS A 3 -22.31 -8.67 -5.89
C LYS A 3 -20.93 -8.52 -5.24
N PRO A 4 -19.91 -8.07 -5.98
CA PRO A 4 -18.59 -7.86 -5.38
C PRO A 4 -18.71 -6.79 -4.30
N ASN A 5 -18.29 -7.14 -3.08
CA ASN A 5 -18.34 -6.21 -1.96
C ASN A 5 -17.51 -4.97 -2.30
N PRO A 6 -18.09 -3.76 -2.29
CA PRO A 6 -17.41 -2.54 -2.73
C PRO A 6 -16.14 -2.28 -1.91
N HIS A 7 -16.11 -2.70 -0.65
CA HIS A 7 -14.93 -2.66 0.21
C HIS A 7 -13.76 -3.50 -0.32
N LYS A 8 -14.02 -4.67 -0.91
CA LYS A 8 -12.96 -5.53 -1.46
C LYS A 8 -12.36 -4.91 -2.72
N ILE A 9 -13.20 -4.31 -3.58
CA ILE A 9 -12.76 -3.59 -4.78
C ILE A 9 -11.91 -2.37 -4.38
N LEU A 10 -12.36 -1.59 -3.39
CA LEU A 10 -11.63 -0.41 -2.91
C LEU A 10 -10.26 -0.80 -2.35
N LEU A 11 -10.17 -1.90 -1.59
CA LEU A 11 -8.92 -2.43 -1.07
C LEU A 11 -7.99 -2.93 -2.18
N PHE A 12 -8.54 -3.58 -3.21
CA PHE A 12 -7.77 -4.05 -4.36
C PHE A 12 -7.20 -2.88 -5.16
N LEU A 13 -8.01 -1.83 -5.38
CA LEU A 13 -7.58 -0.57 -5.99
C LEU A 13 -6.52 0.14 -5.13
N TRP A 14 -6.69 0.18 -3.81
CA TRP A 14 -5.73 0.77 -2.88
C TRP A 14 -4.37 0.05 -2.90
N PHE A 15 -4.38 -1.28 -2.88
CA PHE A 15 -3.16 -2.09 -3.01
C PHE A 15 -2.50 -1.94 -4.39
N GLY A 16 -3.29 -1.92 -5.47
CA GLY A 16 -2.78 -1.65 -6.81
C GLY A 16 -2.15 -0.27 -6.93
N PHE A 17 -2.76 0.75 -6.31
CA PHE A 17 -2.21 2.10 -6.24
C PHE A 17 -0.91 2.17 -5.44
N LEU A 18 -0.83 1.51 -4.28
CA LEU A 18 0.41 1.41 -3.48
C LEU A 18 1.53 0.72 -4.26
N LEU A 19 1.21 -0.34 -5.01
CA LEU A 19 2.16 -1.05 -5.85
C LEU A 19 2.66 -0.18 -7.01
N ALA A 20 1.75 0.57 -7.65
CA ALA A 20 2.11 1.54 -8.68
C ALA A 20 3.01 2.65 -8.10
N LEU A 21 2.71 3.17 -6.91
CA LEU A 21 3.55 4.15 -6.22
C LEU A 21 4.95 3.60 -5.92
N ASN A 22 5.03 2.34 -5.50
CA ASN A 22 6.30 1.66 -5.24
C ASN A 22 7.21 1.61 -6.48
N TYR A 23 6.62 1.51 -7.67
CA TYR A 23 7.37 1.51 -8.93
C TYR A 23 7.55 2.91 -9.51
N ILE A 24 6.59 3.81 -9.34
CA ILE A 24 6.67 5.15 -9.92
C ILE A 24 7.70 5.97 -9.16
N ILE A 25 7.60 6.07 -7.83
CA ILE A 25 8.41 6.99 -7.04
C ILE A 25 9.93 6.75 -7.17
N PRO A 26 10.48 5.52 -7.07
CA PRO A 26 11.91 5.30 -7.27
C PRO A 26 12.39 5.63 -8.69
N TYR A 27 11.52 5.47 -9.69
CA TYR A 27 11.87 5.65 -11.10
C TYR A 27 11.59 7.07 -11.64
N THR A 28 10.72 7.85 -10.98
CA THR A 28 10.38 9.23 -11.37
C THR A 28 10.99 10.27 -10.43
N VAL A 29 10.69 10.22 -9.13
CA VAL A 29 11.09 11.24 -8.14
C VAL A 29 12.54 11.07 -7.72
N LEU A 30 12.97 9.82 -7.64
CA LEU A 30 14.26 9.40 -7.10
C LEU A 30 15.35 9.25 -8.16
N LYS A 31 14.99 9.48 -9.42
CA LYS A 31 15.93 9.54 -10.55
C LYS A 31 16.88 10.73 -10.44
N ASP A 32 16.42 11.84 -9.89
CA ASP A 32 17.18 13.10 -9.77
C ASP A 32 17.78 13.33 -8.37
N TYR A 33 17.29 12.61 -7.34
CA TYR A 33 17.83 12.71 -5.97
C TYR A 33 18.88 11.63 -5.69
N ASN A 34 19.86 11.99 -4.85
CA ASN A 34 20.99 11.14 -4.48
C ASN A 34 20.52 9.72 -4.11
N LYS A 35 20.77 8.77 -5.02
CA LYS A 35 20.06 7.49 -5.23
C LYS A 35 19.99 6.58 -4.00
N LEU A 36 20.83 6.83 -2.99
CA LEU A 36 20.91 6.06 -1.76
C LEU A 36 19.93 6.55 -0.70
N LEU A 37 19.84 7.86 -0.44
CA LEU A 37 19.07 8.39 0.70
C LEU A 37 17.55 8.32 0.46
N GLY A 38 17.09 8.69 -0.74
CA GLY A 38 15.65 8.65 -1.01
C GLY A 38 15.10 7.22 -1.13
N VAL A 39 15.88 6.25 -1.64
CA VAL A 39 15.45 4.83 -1.71
C VAL A 39 15.37 4.26 -0.30
N TYR A 40 16.36 4.57 0.54
CA TYR A 40 16.44 4.05 1.90
C TYR A 40 15.27 4.47 2.80
N ILE A 41 14.73 5.68 2.61
CA ILE A 41 13.62 6.20 3.43
C ILE A 41 12.27 5.92 2.77
N PHE A 42 12.21 5.90 1.44
CA PHE A 42 10.97 5.63 0.72
C PHE A 42 10.45 4.20 0.95
N TRP A 43 11.34 3.21 0.85
CA TRP A 43 10.98 1.80 1.01
C TRP A 43 10.38 1.46 2.39
N PRO A 44 10.96 1.89 3.52
CA PRO A 44 10.36 1.65 4.83
C PRO A 44 9.08 2.46 5.06
N ILE A 45 8.97 3.69 4.54
CA ILE A 45 7.71 4.46 4.63
C ILE A 45 6.59 3.72 3.90
N LEU A 46 6.84 3.26 2.67
CA LEU A 46 5.85 2.52 1.90
C LEU A 46 5.49 1.20 2.61
N THR A 47 6.49 0.51 3.17
CA THR A 47 6.28 -0.72 3.94
C THR A 47 5.41 -0.47 5.16
N ILE A 48 5.62 0.62 5.90
CA ILE A 48 4.78 1.01 7.05
C ILE A 48 3.34 1.27 6.59
N VAL A 49 3.13 1.99 5.47
CA VAL A 49 1.78 2.27 4.95
C VAL A 49 1.06 0.98 4.53
N VAL A 50 1.77 0.06 3.88
CA VAL A 50 1.23 -1.26 3.51
C VAL A 50 0.94 -2.10 4.76
N ALA A 51 1.85 -2.13 5.72
CA ALA A 51 1.67 -2.86 6.97
C ALA A 51 0.48 -2.33 7.78
N LEU A 52 0.32 -1.01 7.89
CA LEU A 52 -0.86 -0.36 8.51
C LEU A 52 -2.14 -0.73 7.76
N SER A 53 -2.11 -0.72 6.42
CA SER A 53 -3.26 -1.11 5.60
C SER A 53 -3.66 -2.57 5.88
N CYS A 54 -2.69 -3.48 5.96
CA CYS A 54 -2.91 -4.87 6.37
C CYS A 54 -3.44 -4.98 7.81
N PHE A 55 -2.87 -4.22 8.74
CA PHE A 55 -3.25 -4.25 10.15
C PHE A 55 -4.69 -3.78 10.37
N ILE A 56 -5.13 -2.74 9.65
CA ILE A 56 -6.52 -2.28 9.64
C ILE A 56 -7.43 -3.37 9.09
N LEU A 57 -7.02 -4.06 8.02
CA LEU A 57 -7.78 -5.12 7.37
C LEU A 57 -7.97 -6.32 8.32
N VAL A 58 -6.89 -6.76 8.96
CA VAL A 58 -6.88 -7.88 9.93
C VAL A 58 -7.70 -7.54 11.18
N ASN A 59 -7.51 -6.36 11.78
CA ASN A 59 -8.29 -5.95 12.95
C ASN A 59 -9.78 -5.78 12.65
N ARG A 60 -10.11 -5.26 11.45
CA ARG A 60 -11.51 -5.13 11.04
C ARG A 60 -12.15 -6.48 10.76
N TRP A 61 -11.39 -7.47 10.29
CA TRP A 61 -11.86 -8.85 10.15
C TRP A 61 -12.07 -9.52 11.52
N GLY A 62 -11.14 -9.35 12.47
CA GLY A 62 -11.28 -9.86 13.82
C GLY A 62 -12.51 -9.34 14.56
N LYS A 63 -12.92 -8.09 14.28
CA LYS A 63 -14.11 -7.45 14.87
C LYS A 63 -15.45 -7.91 14.29
N ILE A 64 -15.46 -8.66 13.17
CA ILE A 64 -16.68 -9.21 12.55
C ILE A 64 -16.94 -10.65 13.04
N SER A 65 -15.95 -11.30 13.64
CA SER A 65 -16.02 -12.69 14.13
C SER A 65 -16.22 -12.83 15.65
N GLY A 66 -16.41 -11.74 16.39
CA GLY A 66 -16.75 -11.74 17.82
C GLY A 66 -18.04 -10.96 18.07
#